data_AF-A0A956TQ38-F1
#
_entry.id   AF-A0A956TQ38-F1
#
_cell.length_a   1.000
_cell.length_b   1.000
_cell.length_c   1.000
_cell.angle_alpha   90.00
_cell.angle_beta   90.00
_cell.angle_gamma   90.00
#
_symmetry.space_group_name_H-M   'P 1'
#
loop_
_entity.id
_entity.type
_entity.pdbx_description
1 polymer ?
#
loop_
_entity_poly.entity_id
_entity_poly.type
_entity_poly.pdbx_seq_one_letter_code
_entity_poly.pdbx_strand_id
1 'polypeptide(L)'
;MGDEDKKLGKGLMKDKENVAEKLLAGIENRGYTGEQTIAWLRNVSEDVDAGPLSTNEDLIPHMTMLSCVDTLFDHFLRYCLQYNRAETDANARVDYSRPVYGQDSVGTLNCTGRLNTARWSMVVDGQVQNISVFLVPPSVTDARAKAAEYPPILELKAAEDRGGLIWKAESSVILFDHLPVIAKKLFARLIRVAKGQVQGNESFDLGLEKEKAAQLGQTQKIRAAALPENIDQLLEINHVSIAYAFGELIGMLDADLEQMMKMGVQALRTGDKDANEKLTRRTKALSVIKNQVKAMSDAWRIEGGR
;
A
#
# COMPACT_ATOMS: atom_id res chain seq x y z
N MET A 1 0.22 -10.07 -55.75
CA MET A 1 -0.36 -9.29 -54.62
C MET A 1 -0.69 -10.26 -53.49
N GLY A 2 0.32 -10.86 -52.85
CA GLY A 2 0.08 -11.98 -51.91
C GLY A 2 1.27 -12.45 -51.06
N ASP A 3 2.40 -11.73 -51.06
CA ASP A 3 3.59 -12.12 -50.27
C ASP A 3 4.06 -11.04 -49.28
N GLU A 4 3.64 -9.78 -49.42
CA GLU A 4 3.97 -8.72 -48.46
C GLU A 4 3.05 -8.72 -47.23
N ASP A 5 1.77 -9.09 -47.40
CA ASP A 5 0.80 -9.16 -46.28
C ASP A 5 1.09 -10.29 -45.29
N LYS A 6 1.77 -11.37 -45.74
CA LYS A 6 2.19 -12.47 -44.85
C LYS A 6 3.41 -12.13 -43.98
N LYS A 7 4.25 -11.18 -44.40
CA LYS A 7 5.42 -10.73 -43.62
C LYS A 7 5.02 -9.74 -42.52
N LEU A 8 4.06 -8.85 -42.77
CA LEU A 8 3.54 -7.91 -41.77
C LEU A 8 2.78 -8.63 -40.63
N GLY A 9 2.02 -9.69 -40.93
CA GLY A 9 1.29 -10.45 -39.90
C GLY A 9 2.19 -11.24 -38.93
N LYS A 10 3.37 -11.71 -39.39
CA LYS A 10 4.31 -12.47 -38.55
C LYS A 10 5.14 -11.60 -37.60
N GLY A 11 5.46 -10.36 -37.98
CA GLY A 11 6.12 -9.39 -37.09
C GLY A 11 5.21 -8.96 -35.94
N LEU A 12 3.95 -8.63 -36.26
CA LEU A 12 2.98 -8.15 -35.28
C LEU A 12 2.58 -9.20 -34.22
N MET A 13 2.61 -10.50 -34.56
CA MET A 13 2.38 -11.58 -33.58
C MET A 13 3.59 -11.78 -32.66
N LYS A 14 4.81 -11.69 -33.19
CA LYS A 14 6.05 -11.88 -32.43
C LYS A 14 6.30 -10.72 -31.44
N ASP A 15 5.88 -9.51 -31.80
CA ASP A 15 5.95 -8.35 -30.91
C ASP A 15 4.89 -8.41 -29.81
N LYS A 16 3.69 -8.96 -30.09
CA LYS A 16 2.66 -9.19 -29.08
C LYS A 16 3.03 -10.30 -28.10
N GLU A 17 3.67 -11.37 -28.56
CA GLU A 17 4.23 -12.42 -27.69
C GLU A 17 5.35 -11.87 -26.80
N ASN A 18 6.26 -11.06 -27.34
CA ASN A 18 7.32 -10.41 -26.55
C ASN A 18 6.78 -9.41 -25.51
N VAL A 19 5.72 -8.66 -25.83
CA VAL A 19 5.09 -7.74 -24.87
C VAL A 19 4.32 -8.53 -23.80
N ALA A 20 3.64 -9.61 -24.16
CA ALA A 20 2.96 -10.48 -23.20
C ALA A 20 3.97 -11.18 -22.28
N GLU A 21 5.08 -11.70 -22.80
CA GLU A 21 6.17 -12.29 -21.99
C GLU A 21 6.86 -11.24 -21.12
N LYS A 22 7.08 -10.00 -21.60
CA LYS A 22 7.62 -8.92 -20.77
C LYS A 22 6.63 -8.42 -19.71
N LEU A 23 5.32 -8.42 -20.00
CA LEU A 23 4.28 -8.11 -19.03
C LEU A 23 4.14 -9.23 -17.98
N LEU A 24 4.23 -10.49 -18.39
CA LEU A 24 4.21 -11.64 -17.49
C LEU A 24 5.48 -11.72 -16.65
N ALA A 25 6.67 -11.49 -17.23
CA ALA A 25 7.92 -11.38 -16.48
C ALA A 25 7.93 -10.14 -15.55
N GLY A 26 7.18 -9.08 -15.90
CA GLY A 26 6.94 -7.93 -15.05
C GLY A 26 5.98 -8.22 -13.90
N ILE A 27 4.99 -9.11 -14.10
CA ILE A 27 4.06 -9.58 -13.06
C ILE A 27 4.73 -10.62 -12.15
N GLU A 28 5.59 -11.48 -12.69
CA GLU A 28 6.40 -12.43 -11.92
C GLU A 28 7.47 -11.72 -11.06
N ASN A 29 8.00 -10.59 -11.52
CA ASN A 29 8.96 -9.77 -10.76
C ASN A 29 8.31 -8.70 -9.86
N ARG A 30 7.04 -8.33 -10.07
CA ARG A 30 6.29 -7.40 -9.20
C ARG A 30 5.48 -8.18 -8.17
N GLY A 31 6.18 -8.64 -7.15
CA GLY A 31 5.60 -8.81 -5.83
C GLY A 31 4.81 -10.10 -5.59
N TYR A 32 5.53 -11.05 -4.99
CA TYR A 32 5.02 -11.78 -3.84
C TYR A 32 3.94 -12.84 -4.14
N THR A 33 4.39 -13.94 -4.73
CA THR A 33 3.58 -15.15 -4.92
C THR A 33 3.13 -15.71 -3.56
N GLY A 34 1.92 -16.30 -3.51
CA GLY A 34 1.39 -16.90 -2.29
C GLY A 34 2.33 -17.94 -1.67
N GLU A 35 3.16 -18.59 -2.47
CA GLU A 35 4.18 -19.55 -2.03
C GLU A 35 5.30 -18.92 -1.19
N GLN A 36 5.79 -17.72 -1.56
CA GLN A 36 6.77 -17.00 -0.73
C GLN A 36 6.16 -16.55 0.60
N THR A 37 4.87 -16.20 0.60
CA THR A 37 4.16 -15.87 1.84
C THR A 37 4.00 -17.11 2.72
N ILE A 38 3.66 -18.26 2.15
CA ILE A 38 3.54 -19.53 2.88
C ILE A 38 4.89 -20.02 3.41
N ALA A 39 5.95 -19.93 2.60
CA ALA A 39 7.32 -20.28 3.02
C ALA A 39 7.78 -19.39 4.19
N TRP A 40 7.48 -18.09 4.13
CA TRP A 40 7.72 -17.18 5.24
C TRP A 40 6.86 -17.51 6.48
N LEU A 41 5.56 -17.77 6.32
CA LEU A 41 4.66 -18.13 7.42
C LEU A 41 5.09 -19.43 8.13
N ARG A 42 5.79 -20.34 7.45
CA ARG A 42 6.34 -21.56 8.07
C ARG A 42 7.54 -21.28 8.98
N ASN A 43 8.35 -20.28 8.64
CA ASN A 43 9.56 -19.94 9.41
C ASN A 43 9.38 -18.71 10.32
N VAL A 44 8.26 -17.98 10.19
CA VAL A 44 7.85 -16.79 10.97
C VAL A 44 9.04 -15.90 11.36
N SER A 45 9.86 -15.53 10.38
CA SER A 45 10.97 -14.61 10.61
C SER A 45 10.48 -13.17 10.57
N GLU A 46 10.90 -12.32 11.52
CA GLU A 46 10.71 -10.86 11.42
C GLU A 46 11.67 -10.22 10.41
N ASP A 47 12.77 -10.91 10.08
CA ASP A 47 13.69 -10.51 9.00
C ASP A 47 13.06 -10.88 7.66
N VAL A 48 12.26 -9.97 7.15
CA VAL A 48 11.72 -10.02 5.80
C VAL A 48 12.55 -9.09 4.93
N ASP A 49 13.12 -9.62 3.85
CA ASP A 49 13.63 -8.79 2.76
C ASP A 49 12.45 -8.01 2.17
N ALA A 50 12.36 -6.73 2.54
CA ALA A 50 11.60 -5.76 1.76
C ALA A 50 12.28 -5.71 0.39
N GLY A 51 11.55 -6.00 -0.68
CA GLY A 51 12.04 -5.69 -2.02
C GLY A 51 12.43 -4.20 -2.14
N PRO A 52 13.05 -3.78 -3.25
CA PRO A 52 13.42 -2.37 -3.42
C PRO A 52 12.20 -1.47 -3.22
N LEU A 53 12.22 -0.69 -2.14
CA LEU A 53 11.18 0.29 -1.83
C LEU A 53 11.45 1.54 -2.67
N SER A 54 10.42 2.06 -3.34
CA SER A 54 10.55 3.30 -4.11
C SER A 54 10.81 4.46 -3.16
N THR A 55 11.99 5.06 -3.25
CA THR A 55 12.42 6.22 -2.47
C THR A 55 12.26 7.53 -3.25
N ASN A 56 11.22 7.67 -4.08
CA ASN A 56 10.93 8.94 -4.75
C ASN A 56 10.49 9.99 -3.71
N GLU A 57 11.48 10.62 -3.06
CA GLU A 57 11.29 11.69 -2.05
C GLU A 57 10.59 12.93 -2.65
N ASP A 58 10.54 13.05 -3.98
CA ASP A 58 9.92 14.18 -4.67
C ASP A 58 8.38 14.10 -4.75
N LEU A 59 7.78 12.93 -4.53
CA LEU A 59 6.33 12.69 -4.57
C LEU A 59 5.92 11.80 -3.39
N ILE A 60 6.04 12.30 -2.17
CA ILE A 60 5.55 11.60 -0.97
C ILE A 60 4.01 11.62 -0.99
N PRO A 61 3.33 10.48 -1.19
CA PRO A 61 1.88 10.46 -1.24
C PRO A 61 1.32 10.79 0.14
N HIS A 62 0.38 11.72 0.21
CA HIS A 62 -0.34 12.00 1.45
C HIS A 62 -1.26 10.82 1.78
N MET A 63 -1.15 10.30 3.00
CA MET A 63 -1.90 9.14 3.46
C MET A 63 -2.73 9.52 4.69
N THR A 64 -4.04 9.29 4.63
CA THR A 64 -4.90 9.51 5.80
C THR A 64 -4.73 8.39 6.82
N MET A 65 -5.11 8.63 8.08
CA MET A 65 -5.16 7.60 9.12
C MET A 65 -6.00 6.40 8.68
N LEU A 66 -7.18 6.67 8.10
CA LEU A 66 -8.11 5.64 7.65
C LEU A 66 -7.47 4.77 6.57
N SER A 67 -6.87 5.38 5.55
CA SER A 67 -6.20 4.67 4.46
C SER A 67 -5.05 3.81 4.99
N CYS A 68 -4.23 4.34 5.91
CA CYS A 68 -3.12 3.59 6.49
C CYS A 68 -3.62 2.34 7.24
N VAL A 69 -4.62 2.51 8.11
CA VAL A 69 -5.15 1.41 8.92
C VAL A 69 -5.91 0.40 8.06
N ASP A 70 -6.80 0.82 7.17
CA ASP A 70 -7.50 -0.10 6.26
C ASP A 70 -6.51 -0.94 5.44
N THR A 71 -5.48 -0.33 4.86
CA THR A 71 -4.47 -1.07 4.08
C THR A 71 -3.69 -2.06 4.93
N LEU A 72 -3.31 -1.71 6.17
CA LEU A 72 -2.71 -2.68 7.10
C LEU A 72 -3.65 -3.87 7.35
N PHE A 73 -4.94 -3.62 7.54
CA PHE A 73 -5.93 -4.67 7.80
C PHE A 73 -6.25 -5.53 6.58
N ASP A 74 -6.15 -4.99 5.37
CA ASP A 74 -6.24 -5.78 4.14
C ASP A 74 -5.08 -6.77 4.03
N HIS A 75 -3.86 -6.33 4.36
CA HIS A 75 -2.70 -7.22 4.45
C HIS A 75 -2.85 -8.26 5.56
N PHE A 76 -3.30 -7.85 6.76
CA PHE A 76 -3.56 -8.77 7.86
C PHE A 76 -4.58 -9.83 7.53
N LEU A 77 -5.71 -9.47 6.88
CA LEU A 77 -6.71 -10.43 6.45
C LEU A 77 -6.09 -11.49 5.52
N ARG A 78 -5.30 -11.05 4.55
CA ARG A 78 -4.58 -11.96 3.64
C ARG A 78 -3.66 -12.90 4.41
N TYR A 79 -2.87 -12.39 5.36
CA TYR A 79 -1.95 -13.21 6.15
C TYR A 79 -2.68 -14.16 7.10
N CYS A 80 -3.73 -13.71 7.79
CA CYS A 80 -4.60 -14.55 8.63
C CYS A 80 -5.16 -15.74 7.84
N LEU A 81 -5.74 -15.49 6.66
CA LEU A 81 -6.33 -16.54 5.82
C LEU A 81 -5.29 -17.57 5.37
N GLN A 82 -4.11 -17.12 4.98
CA GLN A 82 -3.04 -18.03 4.54
C GLN A 82 -2.44 -18.80 5.71
N TYR A 83 -2.21 -18.15 6.85
CA TYR A 83 -1.66 -18.77 8.05
C TYR A 83 -2.61 -19.81 8.62
N ASN A 84 -3.89 -19.47 8.81
CA ASN A 84 -4.89 -20.38 9.38
C ASN A 84 -5.16 -21.61 8.50
N ARG A 85 -4.89 -21.54 7.19
CA ARG A 85 -4.94 -22.71 6.29
C ARG A 85 -3.79 -23.68 6.53
N ALA A 86 -2.62 -23.18 6.93
CA ALA A 86 -1.41 -23.96 7.16
C ALA A 86 -1.24 -24.40 8.62
N GLU A 87 -1.83 -23.66 9.57
CA GLU A 87 -1.70 -23.90 11.01
C GLU A 87 -2.65 -25.01 11.50
N THR A 88 -2.06 -26.00 12.16
CA THR A 88 -2.78 -27.15 12.71
C THR A 88 -3.16 -26.96 14.18
N ASP A 89 -2.40 -26.14 14.92
CA ASP A 89 -2.73 -25.81 16.31
C ASP A 89 -3.87 -24.78 16.38
N ALA A 90 -5.00 -25.19 16.95
CA ALA A 90 -6.16 -24.33 17.15
C ALA A 90 -5.84 -23.10 18.02
N ASN A 91 -4.89 -23.21 18.96
CA ASN A 91 -4.51 -22.11 19.85
C ASN A 91 -3.63 -21.05 19.16
N ALA A 92 -2.96 -21.44 18.07
CA ALA A 92 -2.11 -20.55 17.29
C ALA A 92 -2.88 -19.83 16.18
N ARG A 93 -4.13 -20.24 15.89
CA ARG A 93 -4.97 -19.58 14.89
C ARG A 93 -5.18 -18.12 15.21
N VAL A 94 -5.25 -17.31 14.15
CA VAL A 94 -5.45 -15.87 14.25
C VAL A 94 -6.84 -15.51 13.79
N ASP A 95 -7.66 -15.00 14.70
CA ASP A 95 -8.94 -14.38 14.39
C ASP A 95 -8.73 -12.92 13.99
N TYR A 96 -9.50 -12.50 13.00
CA TYR A 96 -9.42 -11.17 12.40
C TYR A 96 -10.68 -10.37 12.73
N SER A 97 -10.52 -9.10 13.11
CA SER A 97 -11.62 -8.15 13.27
C SER A 97 -11.30 -6.85 12.52
N ARG A 98 -12.16 -6.52 11.54
CA ARG A 98 -12.09 -5.27 10.76
C ARG A 98 -12.04 -4.07 11.71
N PRO A 99 -11.30 -2.99 11.39
CA PRO A 99 -11.32 -1.77 12.17
C PRO A 99 -12.74 -1.23 12.34
N VAL A 100 -13.11 -0.90 13.58
CA VAL A 100 -14.34 -0.20 13.91
C VAL A 100 -14.03 1.27 14.03
N TYR A 101 -14.84 2.09 13.36
CA TYR A 101 -14.69 3.54 13.34
C TYR A 101 -15.60 4.18 14.37
N GLY A 102 -15.07 5.14 15.12
CA GLY A 102 -15.79 5.84 16.14
C GLY A 102 -15.36 7.30 16.23
N GLN A 103 -15.93 7.96 17.23
CA GLN A 103 -15.47 9.26 17.68
C GLN A 103 -15.17 9.17 19.17
N ASP A 104 -14.11 9.84 19.61
CA ASP A 104 -13.85 9.99 21.03
C ASP A 104 -14.83 10.99 21.69
N SER A 105 -14.71 11.15 23.00
CA SER A 105 -15.54 12.10 23.77
C SER A 105 -15.44 13.57 23.29
N VAL A 106 -14.43 13.90 22.48
CA VAL A 106 -14.16 15.24 21.93
C VAL A 106 -14.62 15.33 20.46
N GLY A 107 -15.20 14.26 19.90
CA GLY A 107 -15.64 14.20 18.51
C GLY A 107 -14.52 13.90 17.52
N THR A 108 -13.32 13.53 18.00
CA THR A 108 -12.17 13.20 17.14
C THR A 108 -12.35 11.81 16.57
N LEU A 109 -12.20 11.68 15.26
CA LEU A 109 -12.26 10.40 14.57
C LEU A 109 -11.18 9.45 15.10
N ASN A 110 -11.61 8.25 15.49
CA ASN A 110 -10.73 7.16 15.87
C ASN A 110 -11.11 5.86 15.14
N CYS A 111 -10.19 4.92 15.10
CA CYS A 111 -10.46 3.57 14.65
C CYS A 111 -9.72 2.55 15.51
N THR A 112 -10.31 1.38 15.70
CA THR A 112 -9.65 0.28 16.41
C THR A 112 -9.92 -1.01 15.69
N GLY A 113 -8.86 -1.70 15.27
CA GLY A 113 -8.91 -3.04 14.71
C GLY A 113 -8.13 -4.04 15.55
N ARG A 114 -8.44 -5.32 15.42
CA ARG A 114 -7.83 -6.39 16.23
C ARG A 114 -7.49 -7.63 15.44
N LEU A 115 -6.38 -8.25 15.82
CA LEU A 115 -6.04 -9.64 15.49
C LEU A 115 -5.87 -10.40 16.80
N ASN A 116 -6.54 -11.54 16.95
CA ASN A 116 -6.51 -12.30 18.20
C ASN A 116 -5.96 -13.70 17.96
N THR A 117 -5.10 -14.15 18.87
CA THR A 117 -4.80 -15.57 19.10
C THR A 117 -5.47 -15.99 20.41
N ALA A 118 -5.34 -17.26 20.80
CA ALA A 118 -5.88 -17.73 22.07
C ALA A 118 -5.28 -17.00 23.30
N ARG A 119 -4.06 -16.47 23.19
CA ARG A 119 -3.31 -15.90 24.33
C ARG A 119 -2.93 -14.44 24.20
N TRP A 120 -2.97 -13.89 22.99
CA TRP A 120 -2.53 -12.53 22.69
C TRP A 120 -3.42 -11.88 21.65
N SER A 121 -3.57 -10.57 21.78
CA SER A 121 -4.28 -9.69 20.86
C SER A 121 -3.35 -8.59 20.39
N MET A 122 -3.24 -8.46 19.07
CA MET A 122 -2.71 -7.24 18.45
C MET A 122 -3.85 -6.24 18.30
N VAL A 123 -3.67 -5.06 18.87
CA VAL A 123 -4.62 -3.95 18.75
C VAL A 123 -3.96 -2.84 17.95
N VAL A 124 -4.57 -2.47 16.83
CA VAL A 124 -4.18 -1.29 16.05
C VAL A 124 -5.20 -0.22 16.35
N ASP A 125 -4.71 0.88 16.92
CA ASP A 125 -5.52 1.96 17.43
C ASP A 125 -5.11 3.26 16.73
N GLY A 126 -5.99 3.77 15.89
CA GLY A 126 -5.78 4.93 15.05
C GLY A 126 -6.49 6.16 15.59
N GLN A 127 -5.74 7.26 15.69
CA GLN A 127 -6.21 8.62 15.89
C GLN A 127 -5.74 9.49 14.72
N VAL A 128 -6.37 10.63 14.53
CA VAL A 128 -6.04 11.58 13.46
C VAL A 128 -4.53 11.88 13.36
N GLN A 129 -3.84 11.98 14.50
CA GLN A 129 -2.40 12.31 14.54
C GLN A 129 -1.47 11.16 14.96
N ASN A 130 -2.01 10.00 15.34
CA ASN A 130 -1.21 8.92 15.89
C ASN A 130 -1.85 7.55 15.60
N ILE A 131 -1.06 6.59 15.12
CA ILE A 131 -1.47 5.19 15.01
C ILE A 131 -0.55 4.38 15.91
N SER A 132 -1.12 3.71 16.89
CA SER A 132 -0.37 2.88 17.84
C SER A 132 -0.77 1.42 17.68
N VAL A 133 0.23 0.54 17.69
CA VAL A 133 0.04 -0.91 17.66
C VAL A 133 0.50 -1.50 18.99
N PHE A 134 -0.36 -2.27 19.63
CA PHE A 134 -0.13 -2.89 20.93
C PHE A 134 -0.19 -4.42 20.83
N LEU A 135 0.57 -5.09 21.69
CA LEU A 135 0.39 -6.52 21.99
C LEU A 135 -0.05 -6.66 23.44
N VAL A 136 -1.29 -7.13 23.62
CA VAL A 136 -1.93 -7.23 24.93
C VAL A 136 -2.58 -8.61 25.10
N PRO A 137 -2.83 -9.07 26.33
CA PRO A 137 -3.70 -10.22 26.55
C PRO A 137 -5.12 -9.97 26.01
N PRO A 138 -5.85 -11.01 25.55
CA PRO A 138 -7.21 -10.86 25.02
C PRO A 138 -8.23 -10.28 26.00
N SER A 139 -7.95 -10.36 27.31
CA SER A 139 -8.77 -9.75 28.36
C SER A 139 -8.69 -8.22 28.38
N VAL A 140 -7.71 -7.62 27.71
CA VAL A 140 -7.52 -6.16 27.67
C VAL A 140 -8.38 -5.56 26.57
N THR A 141 -9.47 -4.91 26.97
CA THR A 141 -10.43 -4.25 26.08
C THR A 141 -9.97 -2.88 25.60
N ASP A 142 -9.24 -2.14 26.44
CA ASP A 142 -8.66 -0.83 26.12
C ASP A 142 -7.13 -0.88 26.27
N ALA A 143 -6.44 -1.11 25.15
CA ALA A 143 -4.98 -1.19 25.12
C ALA A 143 -4.33 0.17 25.42
N ARG A 144 -4.96 1.27 25.00
CA ARG A 144 -4.42 2.63 25.18
C ARG A 144 -4.44 3.04 26.65
N ALA A 145 -5.54 2.77 27.36
CA ALA A 145 -5.62 3.00 28.81
C ALA A 145 -4.58 2.19 29.60
N LYS A 146 -4.10 1.08 29.01
CA LYS A 146 -3.09 0.18 29.58
C LYS A 146 -1.70 0.36 28.99
N ALA A 147 -1.43 1.46 28.28
CA ALA A 147 -0.13 1.71 27.64
C ALA A 147 1.07 1.72 28.61
N ALA A 148 0.87 2.01 29.90
CA ALA A 148 1.94 1.92 30.90
C ALA A 148 2.36 0.47 31.22
N GLU A 149 1.44 -0.48 31.11
CA GLU A 149 1.66 -1.91 31.36
C GLU A 149 2.04 -2.63 30.06
N TYR A 150 1.44 -2.21 28.94
CA TYR A 150 1.69 -2.74 27.60
C TYR A 150 2.01 -1.59 26.65
N PRO A 151 3.27 -1.16 26.57
CA PRO A 151 3.67 -0.08 25.67
C PRO A 151 3.40 -0.44 24.20
N PRO A 152 3.14 0.55 23.33
CA PRO A 152 2.97 0.28 21.91
C PRO A 152 4.28 -0.25 21.33
N ILE A 153 4.19 -1.32 20.54
CA ILE A 153 5.32 -1.88 19.80
C ILE A 153 5.62 -1.08 18.54
N LEU A 154 4.66 -0.31 18.05
CA LEU A 154 4.83 0.59 16.92
C LEU A 154 3.99 1.84 17.13
N GLU A 155 4.58 3.00 16.91
CA GLU A 155 3.88 4.28 16.84
C GLU A 155 4.18 4.96 15.51
N LEU A 156 3.12 5.31 14.77
CA LEU A 156 3.19 6.17 13.60
C LEU A 156 2.63 7.54 13.98
N LYS A 157 3.45 8.57 13.87
CA LYS A 157 3.06 9.96 14.18
C LYS A 157 2.82 10.70 12.88
N ALA A 158 1.69 11.39 12.82
CA ALA A 158 1.42 12.31 11.73
C ALA A 158 2.39 13.49 11.81
N ALA A 159 3.00 13.83 10.69
CA ALA A 159 3.73 15.08 10.49
C ALA A 159 3.14 15.80 9.29
N GLU A 160 3.16 17.13 9.34
CA GLU A 160 2.79 17.95 8.19
C GLU A 160 4.02 18.14 7.29
N ASP A 161 3.87 17.85 6.01
CA ASP A 161 4.87 18.12 4.98
C ASP A 161 4.19 18.69 3.73
N ARG A 162 4.69 19.83 3.26
CA ARG A 162 4.19 20.55 2.06
C ARG A 162 2.65 20.72 2.01
N GLY A 163 2.01 20.90 3.17
CA GLY A 163 0.56 21.10 3.27
C GLY A 163 -0.29 19.83 3.25
N GLY A 164 0.33 18.65 3.37
CA GLY A 164 -0.38 17.39 3.57
C GLY A 164 0.24 16.53 4.68
N LEU A 165 -0.48 15.47 5.04
CA LEU A 165 -0.13 14.62 6.17
C LEU A 165 0.72 13.43 5.71
N ILE A 166 1.87 13.29 6.33
CA ILE A 166 2.79 12.15 6.18
C ILE A 166 2.88 11.40 7.50
N TRP A 167 3.11 10.08 7.43
CA TRP A 167 3.29 9.26 8.62
C TRP A 167 4.76 9.01 8.86
N LYS A 168 5.20 9.12 10.11
CA LYS A 168 6.57 8.82 10.53
C LYS A 168 6.57 7.76 11.60
N ALA A 169 7.39 6.74 11.42
CA ALA A 169 7.80 5.87 12.51
C ALA A 169 9.21 6.31 12.93
N GLU A 170 9.35 6.75 14.18
CA GLU A 170 10.59 7.36 14.66
C GLU A 170 11.04 8.52 13.74
N SER A 171 12.18 8.37 13.05
CA SER A 171 12.73 9.34 12.09
C SER A 171 12.40 9.02 10.64
N SER A 172 11.81 7.85 10.36
CA SER A 172 11.57 7.34 9.00
C SER A 172 10.17 7.69 8.49
N VAL A 173 10.09 8.18 7.25
CA VAL A 173 8.82 8.41 6.57
C VAL A 173 8.22 7.09 6.10
N ILE A 174 6.93 6.90 6.35
CA ILE A 174 6.17 5.71 5.98
C ILE A 174 5.36 6.01 4.73
N LEU A 175 5.67 5.28 3.67
CA LEU A 175 4.94 5.31 2.39
C LEU A 175 3.98 4.12 2.30
N PHE A 176 3.03 4.17 1.38
CA PHE A 176 2.12 3.05 1.10
C PHE A 176 2.89 1.76 0.80
N ASP A 177 4.00 1.85 0.07
CA ASP A 177 4.86 0.72 -0.28
C ASP A 177 5.51 0.05 0.95
N HIS A 178 5.61 0.76 2.08
CA HIS A 178 6.15 0.21 3.32
C HIS A 178 5.11 -0.62 4.08
N LEU A 179 3.81 -0.35 3.89
CA LEU A 179 2.74 -0.99 4.66
C LEU A 179 2.67 -2.52 4.55
N PRO A 180 2.88 -3.15 3.38
CA PRO A 180 2.94 -4.61 3.29
C PRO A 180 4.03 -5.21 4.18
N VAL A 181 5.23 -4.60 4.17
CA VAL A 181 6.37 -5.06 4.97
C VAL A 181 6.09 -4.87 6.46
N ILE A 182 5.55 -3.71 6.83
CA ILE A 182 5.18 -3.39 8.22
C ILE A 182 4.12 -4.38 8.72
N ALA A 183 3.03 -4.57 7.97
CA ALA A 183 1.98 -5.52 8.30
C ALA A 183 2.54 -6.94 8.47
N LYS A 184 3.47 -7.34 7.58
CA LYS A 184 4.09 -8.65 7.64
C LYS A 184 4.96 -8.82 8.89
N LYS A 185 5.80 -7.84 9.22
CA LYS A 185 6.63 -7.84 10.45
C LYS A 185 5.77 -7.87 11.71
N LEU A 186 4.73 -7.04 11.77
CA LEU A 186 3.75 -7.04 12.86
C LEU A 186 3.05 -8.39 12.99
N PHE A 187 2.59 -8.97 11.88
CA PHE A 187 1.93 -10.27 11.90
C PHE A 187 2.86 -11.38 12.42
N ALA A 188 4.10 -11.45 11.93
CA ALA A 188 5.10 -12.38 12.47
C ALA A 188 5.30 -12.16 13.97
N ARG A 189 5.40 -10.90 14.40
CA ARG A 189 5.57 -10.57 15.82
C ARG A 189 4.45 -11.14 16.68
N LEU A 190 3.19 -10.97 16.28
CA LEU A 190 2.05 -11.56 16.99
C LEU A 190 2.16 -13.08 17.10
N ILE A 191 2.51 -13.76 16.00
CA ILE A 191 2.64 -15.22 15.99
C ILE A 191 3.78 -15.68 16.91
N ARG A 192 4.95 -15.03 16.85
CA ARG A 192 6.11 -15.38 17.69
C ARG A 192 5.82 -15.18 19.17
N VAL A 193 5.13 -14.09 19.51
CA VAL A 193 4.68 -13.83 20.88
C VAL A 193 3.64 -14.85 21.34
N ALA A 194 2.69 -15.22 20.47
CA ALA A 194 1.71 -16.27 20.75
C ALA A 194 2.36 -17.64 20.97
N LYS A 195 3.43 -17.95 20.23
CA LYS A 195 4.24 -19.18 20.38
C LYS A 195 5.24 -19.11 21.54
N GLY A 196 5.32 -17.98 22.26
CA GLY A 196 6.26 -17.79 23.37
C GLY A 196 7.73 -17.71 22.94
N GLN A 197 7.98 -17.44 21.65
CA GLN A 197 9.33 -17.30 21.10
C GLN A 197 9.92 -15.93 21.40
N VAL A 198 9.06 -14.93 21.61
CA VAL A 198 9.44 -13.55 21.90
C VAL A 198 8.50 -12.96 22.95
N GLN A 199 8.98 -12.01 23.76
CA GLN A 199 8.14 -11.30 24.73
C GLN A 199 7.33 -10.18 24.06
N GLY A 200 6.11 -9.94 24.53
CA GLY A 200 5.22 -8.92 23.96
C GLY A 200 5.73 -7.48 24.07
N ASN A 201 6.66 -7.22 25.00
CA ASN A 201 7.28 -5.92 25.28
C ASN A 201 8.71 -5.78 24.73
N GLU A 202 9.24 -6.79 24.06
CA GLU A 202 10.58 -6.71 23.48
C GLU A 202 10.58 -5.71 22.31
N SER A 203 11.72 -5.02 22.12
CA SER A 203 11.89 -3.99 21.09
C SER A 203 11.47 -4.48 19.71
N PHE A 204 10.73 -3.65 18.97
CA PHE A 204 10.28 -3.91 17.63
C PHE A 204 11.08 -3.04 16.65
N ASP A 205 12.00 -3.65 15.91
CA ASP A 205 12.78 -2.96 14.90
C ASP A 205 12.06 -3.04 13.55
N LEU A 206 11.61 -1.88 13.05
CA LEU A 206 11.04 -1.75 11.72
C LEU A 206 12.06 -2.02 10.61
N GLY A 207 13.36 -1.88 10.89
CA GLY A 207 14.45 -2.13 9.95
C GLY A 207 14.54 -1.15 8.78
N LEU A 208 13.72 -0.08 8.76
CA LEU A 208 13.66 0.88 7.65
C LEU A 208 14.99 1.64 7.45
N GLU A 209 15.73 1.90 8.54
CA GLU A 209 17.08 2.49 8.49
C GLU A 209 18.12 1.53 7.89
N LYS A 210 18.05 0.24 8.25
CA LYS A 210 18.91 -0.80 7.68
C LYS A 210 18.59 -1.05 6.22
N GLU A 211 17.34 -0.89 5.80
CA GLU A 211 16.92 -0.93 4.40
C GLU A 211 17.44 0.27 3.62
N LYS A 212 17.43 1.49 4.19
CA LYS A 212 18.07 2.67 3.58
C LYS A 212 19.59 2.45 3.39
N ALA A 213 20.26 1.87 4.39
CA ALA A 213 21.69 1.54 4.34
C ALA A 213 22.04 0.34 3.43
N ALA A 214 21.21 -0.71 3.41
CA ALA A 214 21.36 -1.87 2.55
C ALA A 214 21.05 -1.53 1.08
N GLN A 215 20.10 -0.62 0.83
CA GLN A 215 19.87 -0.02 -0.48
C GLN A 215 21.05 0.86 -0.88
N LEU A 216 21.59 1.74 -0.03
CA LEU A 216 22.84 2.47 -0.33
C LEU A 216 24.02 1.53 -0.67
N GLY A 217 24.13 0.38 0.00
CA GLY A 217 25.12 -0.67 -0.29
C GLY A 217 24.83 -1.49 -1.55
N GLN A 218 23.57 -1.78 -1.87
CA GLN A 218 23.16 -2.45 -3.11
C GLN A 218 23.18 -1.52 -4.32
N THR A 219 22.87 -0.23 -4.17
CA THR A 219 23.04 0.79 -5.22
C THR A 219 24.53 0.98 -5.55
N GLN A 220 25.44 0.80 -4.59
CA GLN A 220 26.88 0.78 -4.87
C GLN A 220 27.37 -0.53 -5.52
N LYS A 221 26.81 -1.70 -5.18
CA LYS A 221 27.13 -2.97 -5.85
C LYS A 221 26.51 -3.11 -7.24
N ILE A 222 25.32 -2.55 -7.47
CA ILE A 222 24.70 -2.46 -8.81
C ILE A 222 25.40 -1.37 -9.65
N ARG A 223 25.94 -0.31 -9.04
CA ARG A 223 26.85 0.62 -9.74
C ARG A 223 28.15 -0.03 -10.24
N ALA A 224 28.59 -1.13 -9.64
CA ALA A 224 29.77 -1.89 -10.09
C ALA A 224 29.43 -3.03 -11.06
N ALA A 225 28.14 -3.38 -11.24
CA ALA A 225 27.68 -4.39 -12.16
C ALA A 225 26.44 -3.88 -12.91
N ALA A 226 26.69 -3.27 -14.07
CA ALA A 226 25.75 -2.70 -15.03
C ALA A 226 25.06 -1.39 -14.62
N LEU A 227 25.79 -0.27 -14.81
CA LEU A 227 25.12 0.89 -15.43
C LEU A 227 24.53 0.40 -16.77
N PRO A 228 23.27 0.71 -17.11
CA PRO A 228 22.91 0.77 -18.52
C PRO A 228 23.84 1.80 -19.14
N GLU A 229 24.77 1.37 -19.99
CA GLU A 229 25.70 2.25 -20.72
C GLU A 229 24.95 3.25 -21.62
N ASN A 230 23.63 3.10 -21.74
CA ASN A 230 22.80 3.88 -22.62
C ASN A 230 21.75 4.70 -21.84
N ILE A 231 21.97 6.02 -21.78
CA ILE A 231 21.04 7.03 -21.27
C ILE A 231 19.66 6.88 -21.91
N ASP A 232 19.59 6.41 -23.16
CA ASP A 232 18.35 6.22 -23.91
C ASP A 232 17.43 5.18 -23.25
N GLN A 233 17.99 4.11 -22.65
CA GLN A 233 17.18 3.09 -21.96
C GLN A 233 16.56 3.61 -20.65
N LEU A 234 17.26 4.49 -19.94
CA LEU A 234 16.72 5.13 -18.73
C LEU A 234 15.61 6.12 -19.07
N LEU A 235 15.77 6.86 -20.17
CA LEU A 235 14.73 7.76 -20.69
C LEU A 235 13.49 6.97 -21.12
N GLU A 236 13.66 5.82 -21.77
CA GLU A 236 12.56 4.95 -22.19
C GLU A 236 11.77 4.40 -21.00
N ILE A 237 12.46 3.92 -19.95
CA ILE A 237 11.81 3.42 -18.71
C ILE A 237 11.03 4.53 -18.00
N ASN A 238 11.60 5.73 -17.90
CA ASN A 238 10.92 6.88 -17.31
C ASN A 238 9.70 7.30 -18.12
N HIS A 239 9.80 7.26 -19.45
CA HIS A 239 8.68 7.61 -20.34
C HIS A 239 7.49 6.67 -20.15
N VAL A 240 7.75 5.35 -20.10
CA VAL A 240 6.73 4.33 -19.84
C VAL A 240 6.10 4.52 -18.45
N SER A 241 6.92 4.81 -17.43
CA SER A 241 6.44 4.99 -16.05
C SER A 241 5.53 6.20 -15.92
N ILE A 242 5.88 7.32 -16.55
CA ILE A 242 5.06 8.55 -16.55
C ILE A 242 3.77 8.33 -17.34
N ALA A 243 3.83 7.67 -18.50
CA ALA A 243 2.63 7.33 -19.27
C ALA A 243 1.67 6.42 -18.50
N TYR A 244 2.20 5.49 -17.70
CA TYR A 244 1.41 4.63 -16.82
C TYR A 244 0.73 5.44 -15.70
N ALA A 245 1.47 6.31 -15.00
CA ALA A 245 0.92 7.15 -13.94
C ALA A 245 -0.20 8.07 -14.43
N PHE A 246 -0.07 8.66 -15.63
CA PHE A 246 -1.16 9.42 -16.26
C PHE A 246 -2.40 8.54 -16.52
N GLY A 247 -2.20 7.29 -16.94
CA GLY A 247 -3.29 6.33 -17.14
C GLY A 247 -4.04 6.02 -15.86
N GLU A 248 -3.33 5.76 -14.75
CA GLU A 248 -3.96 5.51 -13.45
C GLU A 248 -4.72 6.74 -12.94
N LEU A 249 -4.15 7.94 -13.06
CA LEU A 249 -4.81 9.18 -12.65
C LEU A 249 -6.10 9.43 -13.44
N ILE A 250 -6.07 9.24 -14.76
CA ILE A 250 -7.28 9.36 -15.60
C ILE A 250 -8.32 8.31 -15.19
N GLY A 251 -7.91 7.08 -14.91
CA GLY A 251 -8.80 6.01 -14.44
C GLY A 251 -9.47 6.34 -13.10
N MET A 252 -8.73 6.90 -12.15
CA MET A 252 -9.28 7.37 -10.87
C MET A 252 -10.29 8.50 -11.07
N LEU A 253 -9.95 9.50 -11.89
CA LEU A 253 -10.87 10.60 -12.20
C LEU A 253 -12.16 10.13 -12.89
N ASP A 254 -12.08 9.08 -13.71
CA ASP A 254 -13.25 8.47 -14.34
C ASP A 254 -14.16 7.75 -13.33
N ALA A 255 -13.57 6.98 -12.41
CA ALA A 255 -14.32 6.32 -11.35
C ALA A 255 -15.05 7.34 -10.45
N ASP A 256 -14.36 8.41 -10.06
CA ASP A 256 -14.93 9.49 -9.25
C ASP A 256 -16.06 10.24 -9.99
N LEU A 257 -15.87 10.54 -11.28
CA LEU A 257 -16.91 11.14 -12.11
C LEU A 257 -18.15 10.24 -12.18
N GLU A 258 -17.98 8.93 -12.39
CA GLU A 258 -19.08 7.98 -12.43
C GLU A 258 -19.82 7.91 -11.09
N GLN A 259 -19.08 7.89 -9.98
CA GLN A 259 -19.67 7.92 -8.63
C GLN A 259 -20.46 9.21 -8.38
N MET A 260 -19.92 10.37 -8.74
CA MET A 260 -20.63 11.64 -8.60
C MET A 260 -21.90 11.71 -9.46
N MET A 261 -21.87 11.15 -10.68
CA MET A 261 -23.06 11.04 -11.53
C MET A 261 -24.13 10.15 -10.89
N LYS A 262 -23.74 8.99 -10.33
CA LYS A 262 -24.66 8.11 -9.58
C LYS A 262 -25.29 8.82 -8.39
N MET A 263 -24.49 9.55 -7.61
CA MET A 263 -24.97 10.36 -6.49
C MET A 263 -25.91 11.48 -6.94
N GLY A 264 -25.62 12.15 -8.06
CA GLY A 264 -26.47 13.20 -8.62
C GLY A 264 -27.86 12.66 -9.04
N VAL A 265 -27.90 11.50 -9.70
CA VAL A 265 -29.15 10.81 -10.03
C VAL A 265 -29.94 10.45 -8.76
N GLN A 266 -29.26 10.01 -7.70
CA GLN A 266 -29.92 9.71 -6.43
C GLN A 266 -30.49 10.97 -5.76
N ALA A 267 -29.73 12.08 -5.73
CA ALA A 267 -30.18 13.35 -5.18
C ALA A 267 -31.42 13.90 -5.93
N LEU A 268 -31.47 13.73 -7.26
CA LEU A 268 -32.66 14.05 -8.06
C LEU A 268 -33.87 13.20 -7.68
N ARG A 269 -33.67 11.89 -7.44
CA ARG A 269 -34.75 10.98 -7.01
C ARG A 269 -35.30 11.33 -5.63
N THR A 270 -34.45 11.79 -4.71
CA THR A 270 -34.85 12.19 -3.36
C THR A 270 -35.40 13.62 -3.29
N GLY A 271 -35.39 14.36 -4.39
CA GLY A 271 -35.83 15.76 -4.44
C GLY A 271 -34.86 16.76 -3.81
N ASP A 272 -33.64 16.33 -3.51
CA ASP A 272 -32.59 17.18 -2.92
C ASP A 272 -31.88 18.00 -4.00
N LYS A 273 -32.47 19.15 -4.33
CA LYS A 273 -31.99 20.05 -5.39
C LYS A 273 -30.64 20.69 -5.06
N ASP A 274 -30.38 21.02 -3.79
CA ASP A 274 -29.13 21.66 -3.37
C ASP A 274 -27.96 20.69 -3.46
N ALA A 275 -28.13 19.44 -2.99
CA ALA A 275 -27.12 18.40 -3.16
C ALA A 275 -26.84 18.12 -4.64
N ASN A 276 -27.87 18.04 -5.48
CA ASN A 276 -27.70 17.83 -6.92
C ASN A 276 -26.96 19.00 -7.61
N GLU A 277 -27.24 20.24 -7.23
CA GLU A 277 -26.54 21.41 -7.79
C GLU A 277 -25.05 21.41 -7.40
N LYS A 278 -24.74 21.12 -6.14
CA LYS A 278 -23.36 20.98 -5.65
C LYS A 278 -22.61 19.86 -6.37
N LEU A 279 -23.23 18.68 -6.52
CA LEU A 279 -22.65 17.56 -7.26
C LEU A 279 -22.40 17.93 -8.73
N THR A 280 -23.36 18.58 -9.39
CA THR A 280 -23.21 19.02 -10.78
C THR A 280 -22.03 19.99 -10.96
N ARG A 281 -21.86 20.95 -10.04
CA ARG A 281 -20.72 21.88 -10.07
C ARG A 281 -19.38 21.13 -9.90
N ARG A 282 -19.31 20.17 -8.97
CA ARG A 282 -18.12 19.34 -8.74
C ARG A 282 -17.79 18.45 -9.94
N THR A 283 -18.79 17.79 -10.53
CA THR A 283 -18.62 16.98 -11.74
C THR A 283 -18.05 17.80 -12.90
N LYS A 284 -18.53 19.04 -13.09
CA LYS A 284 -17.98 19.96 -14.11
C LYS A 284 -16.51 20.29 -13.83
N ALA A 285 -16.17 20.65 -12.59
CA ALA A 285 -14.79 20.97 -12.22
C ALA A 285 -13.86 19.76 -12.42
N LEU A 286 -14.28 18.57 -12.00
CA LEU A 286 -13.50 17.34 -12.14
C LEU A 286 -13.33 16.94 -13.62
N SER A 287 -14.34 17.17 -14.45
CA SER A 287 -14.22 16.97 -15.90
C SER A 287 -13.19 17.90 -16.56
N VAL A 288 -13.05 19.13 -16.08
CA VAL A 288 -12.02 20.06 -16.58
C VAL A 288 -10.63 19.55 -16.21
N ILE A 289 -10.44 19.12 -14.95
CA ILE A 289 -9.16 18.55 -14.48
C ILE A 289 -8.80 17.30 -15.30
N LYS A 290 -9.75 16.37 -15.49
CA LYS A 290 -9.55 15.18 -16.33
C LYS A 290 -9.06 15.56 -17.73
N ASN A 291 -9.69 16.54 -18.37
CA ASN A 291 -9.30 16.98 -19.71
C ASN A 291 -7.90 17.61 -19.74
N GLN A 292 -7.51 18.36 -18.69
CA GLN A 292 -6.15 18.90 -18.56
C GLN A 292 -5.11 17.79 -18.39
N VAL A 293 -5.36 16.82 -17.49
CA VAL A 293 -4.47 15.67 -17.27
C VAL A 293 -4.32 14.86 -18.56
N LYS A 294 -5.42 14.65 -19.29
CA LYS A 294 -5.39 13.97 -20.59
C LYS A 294 -4.55 14.75 -21.61
N ALA A 295 -4.74 16.07 -21.71
CA ALA A 295 -3.94 16.90 -22.60
C ALA A 295 -2.43 16.86 -22.25
N MET A 296 -2.08 16.84 -20.96
CA MET A 296 -0.70 16.65 -20.51
C MET A 296 -0.15 15.28 -20.87
N SER A 297 -0.94 14.22 -20.69
CA SER A 297 -0.56 12.86 -21.08
C SER A 297 -0.31 12.74 -22.58
N ASP A 298 -1.17 13.35 -23.40
CA ASP A 298 -1.03 13.38 -24.85
C ASP A 298 0.20 14.19 -25.28
N ALA A 299 0.44 15.35 -24.67
CA ALA A 299 1.65 16.16 -24.91
C ALA A 299 2.93 15.39 -24.55
N TRP A 300 2.94 14.73 -23.39
CA TRP A 300 4.08 13.91 -22.93
C TRP A 300 4.40 12.75 -23.87
N ARG A 301 3.36 12.10 -24.41
CA ARG A 301 3.51 11.02 -25.40
C ARG A 301 4.09 11.52 -26.72
N ILE A 302 3.74 12.74 -27.13
CA ILE A 302 4.27 13.35 -28.36
C ILE A 302 5.74 13.77 -28.18
N GLU A 303 6.07 14.35 -27.02
CA GLU A 303 7.42 14.87 -26.75
C GLU A 303 8.46 13.77 -26.52
N GLY A 304 8.12 12.69 -25.81
CA GLY A 304 9.07 11.59 -25.60
C GLY A 304 9.04 10.49 -26.67
N GLY A 305 8.31 10.70 -27.77
CA GLY A 305 8.38 9.87 -28.98
C GLY A 305 9.32 10.42 -30.06
N ARG A 306 10.08 11.49 -29.77
CA ARG A 306 11.17 12.03 -30.59
C ARG A 306 12.51 11.66 -29.99
#